data_AF-A0A2E6Y4G8-F1
#
_entry.id   AF-A0A2E6Y4G8-F1
#
_cell.length_a   1.000
_cell.length_b   1.000
_cell.length_c   1.000
_cell.angle_alpha   90.00
_cell.angle_beta   90.00
_cell.angle_gamma   90.00
#
_symmetry.space_group_name_H-M   'P 1'
#
loop_
_entity.id
_entity.type
_entity.pdbx_description
1 polymer ?
#
loop_
_entity_poly.entity_id
_entity_poly.type
_entity_poly.pdbx_seq_one_letter_code
_entity_poly.pdbx_strand_id
1 'polypeptide(L)'
;MNPLAATRFAANLMVAAFGIGLLVIYVTRGGISADLVLWLGGFAILGGVTQFAASILFPHSIQPAWDEMAVASHRGAYQFGYWCAVLAFWMLFFLTQYFEMSLEAALFSLGVLLICAPSIWMAIATLRERA
;
A
#
# COMPACT_ATOMS: atom_id res chain seq x y z
N MET A 1 12.84 10.34 15.40
CA MET A 1 12.19 9.30 14.58
C MET A 1 12.98 8.01 14.72
N ASN A 2 12.37 6.95 15.27
CA ASN A 2 13.02 5.65 15.42
C ASN A 2 13.45 5.12 14.03
N PRO A 3 14.67 4.54 13.86
CA PRO A 3 15.11 3.97 12.58
C PRO A 3 14.09 3.00 11.96
N LEU A 4 13.43 2.19 12.80
CA LEU A 4 12.39 1.25 12.37
C LEU A 4 11.16 1.97 11.82
N ALA A 5 10.78 3.08 12.44
CA ALA A 5 9.63 3.85 12.01
C ALA A 5 9.95 4.59 10.69
N ALA A 6 11.19 5.04 10.48
CA ALA A 6 11.62 5.67 9.22
C ALA A 6 11.60 4.69 8.04
N THR A 7 12.13 3.48 8.24
CA THR A 7 12.10 2.44 7.21
C THR A 7 10.68 2.00 6.88
N ARG A 8 9.78 1.93 7.88
CA ARG A 8 8.35 1.66 7.68
C ARG A 8 7.63 2.75 6.90
N PHE A 9 7.90 4.02 7.20
CA PHE A 9 7.33 5.13 6.45
C PHE A 9 7.77 5.08 4.98
N ALA A 10 9.06 4.89 4.75
CA ALA A 10 9.61 4.77 3.40
C ALA A 10 9.02 3.56 2.66
N ALA A 11 8.96 2.38 3.28
CA ALA A 11 8.41 1.18 2.67
C ALA A 11 6.94 1.36 2.25
N ASN A 12 6.11 1.93 3.13
CA ASN A 12 4.69 2.16 2.82
C ASN A 12 4.51 3.21 1.70
N LEU A 13 5.32 4.27 1.66
CA LEU A 13 5.30 5.22 0.56
C LEU A 13 5.74 4.57 -0.76
N MET A 14 6.77 3.72 -0.74
CA MET A 14 7.23 3.01 -1.94
C MET A 14 6.15 2.06 -2.47
N VAL A 15 5.44 1.34 -1.59
CA VAL A 15 4.33 0.46 -1.98
C VAL A 15 3.15 1.27 -2.56
N ALA A 16 2.80 2.41 -1.95
CA ALA A 16 1.76 3.28 -2.47
C ALA A 16 2.15 3.87 -3.85
N ALA A 17 3.38 4.37 -3.98
CA ALA A 17 3.92 4.89 -5.23
C ALA A 17 3.97 3.83 -6.33
N PHE A 18 4.30 2.58 -5.97
CA PHE A 18 4.27 1.43 -6.88
C PHE A 18 2.87 1.19 -7.45
N GLY A 19 1.86 1.04 -6.60
CA GLY A 19 0.50 0.78 -7.07
C GLY A 19 -0.06 1.93 -7.92
N ILE A 20 0.18 3.19 -7.51
CA ILE A 20 -0.19 4.37 -8.30
C ILE A 20 0.55 4.38 -9.65
N GLY A 21 1.85 4.09 -9.66
CA GLY A 21 2.65 4.03 -10.88
C GLY A 21 2.16 2.96 -11.86
N LEU A 22 1.81 1.77 -11.37
CA LEU A 22 1.21 0.72 -12.19
C LEU A 22 -0.13 1.17 -12.78
N LEU A 23 -0.97 1.84 -11.99
CA LEU A 23 -2.25 2.36 -12.48
C LEU A 23 -2.07 3.42 -13.57
N VAL A 24 -1.14 4.36 -13.38
CA VAL A 24 -0.83 5.38 -14.39
C VAL A 24 -0.33 4.73 -15.68
N ILE A 25 0.56 3.74 -15.60
CA ILE A 25 1.07 3.05 -16.77
C ILE A 25 -0.04 2.26 -17.47
N TYR A 26 -0.89 1.57 -16.72
CA TYR A 26 -2.03 0.85 -17.27
C TYR A 26 -2.97 1.76 -18.05
N VAL A 27 -3.36 2.90 -17.46
CA VAL A 27 -4.26 3.87 -18.10
C VAL A 27 -3.64 4.53 -19.32
N THR A 28 -2.33 4.79 -19.32
CA THR A 28 -1.64 5.49 -20.42
C THR A 28 -1.21 4.58 -21.56
N ARG A 29 -0.90 3.30 -21.28
CA ARG A 29 -0.36 2.36 -22.28
C ARG A 29 -1.29 1.19 -22.61
N GLY A 30 -2.40 1.04 -21.90
CA GLY A 30 -3.37 -0.03 -22.11
C GLY A 30 -2.90 -1.43 -21.68
N GLY A 31 -1.73 -1.55 -21.06
CA GLY A 31 -1.16 -2.83 -20.64
C GLY A 31 0.07 -2.70 -19.75
N ILE A 32 0.36 -3.76 -19.00
CA ILE A 32 1.50 -3.86 -18.09
C ILE A 32 2.34 -5.07 -18.49
N SER A 33 3.64 -4.86 -18.74
CA SER A 33 4.55 -5.97 -19.01
C SER A 33 5.00 -6.65 -17.70
N ALA A 34 5.28 -7.95 -17.77
CA ALA A 34 5.81 -8.70 -16.63
C ALA A 34 7.13 -8.11 -16.11
N ASP A 35 8.00 -7.65 -17.01
CA ASP A 35 9.28 -7.02 -16.64
C ASP A 35 9.08 -5.76 -15.79
N LEU A 36 8.08 -4.94 -16.12
CA LEU A 36 7.75 -3.74 -15.36
C LEU A 36 7.28 -4.10 -13.94
N VAL A 37 6.44 -5.14 -13.82
CA VAL A 37 5.98 -5.66 -12.52
C VAL A 37 7.16 -6.19 -11.71
N LEU A 38 8.11 -6.90 -12.34
CA LEU A 38 9.30 -7.41 -11.67
C LEU A 38 10.22 -6.27 -11.19
N TRP A 39 10.50 -5.30 -12.04
CA TRP A 39 11.34 -4.15 -11.68
C TRP A 39 10.72 -3.32 -10.56
N LEU A 40 9.44 -2.99 -10.67
CA LEU A 40 8.76 -2.17 -9.69
C LEU A 40 8.42 -2.95 -8.40
N GLY A 41 8.04 -4.22 -8.52
CA GLY A 41 7.81 -5.12 -7.39
C GLY A 41 9.09 -5.43 -6.61
N GLY A 42 10.25 -5.46 -7.28
CA GLY A 42 11.56 -5.59 -6.66
C GLY A 42 11.84 -4.49 -5.63
N PHE A 43 11.40 -3.25 -5.87
CA PHE A 43 11.54 -2.16 -4.90
C PHE A 43 10.67 -2.35 -3.64
N ALA A 44 9.47 -2.93 -3.79
CA ALA A 44 8.63 -3.27 -2.64
C ALA A 44 9.28 -4.37 -1.78
N ILE A 45 9.90 -5.37 -2.42
CA ILE A 45 10.67 -6.42 -1.74
C ILE A 45 11.86 -5.81 -0.98
N LEU A 46 12.61 -4.89 -1.60
CA LEU A 46 13.70 -4.17 -0.93
C LEU A 46 13.22 -3.41 0.32
N GLY A 47 12.03 -2.81 0.27
CA GLY A 47 11.41 -2.18 1.43
C GLY A 47 11.18 -3.18 2.58
N GLY A 48 10.63 -4.36 2.27
CA GLY A 48 10.45 -5.45 3.23
C GLY A 48 11.76 -5.96 3.83
N VAL A 49 12.79 -6.17 3.00
CA VAL A 49 14.13 -6.60 3.43
C VAL A 49 14.77 -5.54 4.33
N THR A 50 14.65 -4.26 4.00
CA THR A 50 15.21 -3.16 4.79
C THR A 50 14.52 -3.05 6.16
N GLN A 51 13.18 -3.22 6.19
CA GLN A 51 12.42 -3.26 7.44
C GLN A 51 12.82 -4.47 8.30
N PHE A 52 13.02 -5.64 7.69
CA PHE A 52 13.49 -6.84 8.36
C PHE A 52 14.90 -6.64 8.95
N ALA A 53 15.84 -6.10 8.16
CA ALA A 53 17.18 -5.80 8.62
C ALA A 53 17.20 -4.80 9.79
N ALA A 54 16.40 -3.72 9.69
CA ALA A 54 16.26 -2.75 10.78
C ALA A 54 15.66 -3.37 12.05
N SER A 55 14.77 -4.35 11.91
CA SER A 55 14.21 -5.09 13.05
C SER A 55 15.29 -5.92 13.76
N ILE A 56 16.18 -6.59 13.01
CA ILE A 56 17.29 -7.34 13.60
C ILE A 56 18.32 -6.41 14.28
N LEU A 57 18.65 -5.28 13.64
CA LEU A 57 19.69 -4.36 14.12
C LEU A 57 19.26 -3.51 15.32
N PHE A 58 17.95 -3.28 15.50
CA PHE A 58 17.41 -2.45 16.56
C PHE A 58 16.30 -3.17 17.36
N PRO A 59 16.61 -4.27 18.07
CA PRO A 59 15.61 -5.12 18.71
C PRO A 59 14.83 -4.41 19.83
N HIS A 60 15.47 -3.48 20.54
CA HIS A 60 14.85 -2.69 21.61
C HIS A 60 13.74 -1.75 21.10
N SER A 61 13.72 -1.49 19.80
CA SER A 61 12.73 -0.66 19.12
C SER A 61 11.49 -1.45 18.67
N ILE A 62 11.51 -2.77 18.72
CA ILE A 62 10.45 -3.61 18.11
C ILE A 62 9.17 -3.60 18.93
N GLN A 63 9.29 -3.81 20.25
CA GLN A 63 8.12 -4.07 21.10
C GLN A 63 7.14 -2.88 21.15
N PRO A 64 7.59 -1.63 21.39
CA PRO A 64 6.70 -0.47 21.32
C PRO A 64 6.10 -0.29 19.92
N ALA A 65 6.93 -0.53 18.90
CA ALA A 65 6.54 -0.35 17.52
C ALA A 65 5.61 -1.46 17.00
N TRP A 66 5.48 -2.59 17.69
CA TRP A 66 4.54 -3.67 17.37
C TRP A 66 3.16 -3.39 17.98
N ASP A 67 3.12 -2.89 19.22
CA ASP A 67 1.88 -2.54 19.89
C ASP A 67 1.19 -1.34 19.21
N GLU A 68 1.97 -0.31 18.86
CA GLU A 68 1.50 0.83 18.04
C GLU A 68 0.95 0.34 16.69
N MET A 69 1.65 -0.60 16.04
CA MET A 69 1.22 -1.18 14.76
C MET A 69 -0.04 -2.01 14.86
N ALA A 70 -0.20 -2.83 15.89
CA ALA A 70 -1.40 -3.65 16.06
C ALA A 70 -2.62 -2.74 16.23
N VAL A 71 -2.50 -1.67 17.03
CA VAL A 71 -3.57 -0.70 17.24
C VAL A 71 -3.84 0.15 16.00
N ALA A 72 -2.79 0.67 15.34
CA ALA A 72 -2.91 1.48 14.13
C ALA A 72 -3.45 0.67 12.93
N SER A 73 -3.05 -0.60 12.80
CA SER A 73 -3.56 -1.51 11.78
C SER A 73 -4.99 -1.92 12.07
N HIS A 74 -5.35 -2.15 13.34
CA HIS A 74 -6.74 -2.44 13.72
C HIS A 74 -7.65 -1.23 13.45
N ARG A 75 -7.26 -0.02 13.83
CA ARG A 75 -7.99 1.22 13.50
C ARG A 75 -8.06 1.45 11.98
N GLY A 76 -6.95 1.22 11.28
CA GLY A 76 -6.85 1.34 9.83
C GLY A 76 -7.72 0.34 9.07
N ALA A 77 -7.73 -0.92 9.48
CA ALA A 77 -8.54 -1.96 8.86
C ALA A 77 -10.04 -1.72 9.07
N TYR A 78 -10.46 -1.35 10.29
CA TYR A 78 -11.87 -1.14 10.62
C TYR A 78 -12.46 0.13 10.00
N GLN A 79 -11.69 1.22 9.93
CA GLN A 79 -12.22 2.50 9.44
C GLN A 79 -11.81 2.74 8.00
N PHE A 80 -10.51 2.73 7.70
CA PHE A 80 -10.04 3.15 6.38
C PHE A 80 -10.18 2.05 5.32
N GLY A 81 -9.72 0.83 5.61
CA GLY A 81 -9.75 -0.31 4.69
C GLY A 81 -11.17 -0.69 4.29
N TYR A 82 -12.09 -0.76 5.27
CA TYR A 82 -13.51 -1.01 5.02
C TYR A 82 -14.13 0.03 4.07
N TRP A 83 -13.99 1.33 4.36
CA TRP A 83 -14.57 2.38 3.51
C TRP A 83 -13.93 2.44 2.13
N CYS A 84 -12.61 2.23 2.03
CA CYS A 84 -11.93 2.13 0.74
C CYS A 84 -12.44 0.95 -0.09
N ALA A 85 -12.62 -0.23 0.51
CA ALA A 85 -13.16 -1.40 -0.18
C ALA A 85 -14.61 -1.18 -0.64
N VAL A 86 -15.45 -0.57 0.19
CA VAL A 86 -16.85 -0.24 -0.16
C VAL A 86 -16.92 0.78 -1.29
N LEU A 87 -16.13 1.87 -1.22
CA LEU A 87 -16.10 2.89 -2.26
C LEU A 87 -15.54 2.32 -3.58
N ALA A 88 -14.48 1.52 -3.52
CA ALA A 88 -13.90 0.86 -4.68
C ALA A 88 -14.89 -0.12 -5.32
N PHE A 89 -15.60 -0.91 -4.50
CA PHE A 89 -16.63 -1.82 -4.98
C PHE A 89 -17.72 -1.06 -5.76
N TRP A 90 -18.29 0.00 -5.17
CA TRP A 90 -19.33 0.77 -5.84
C TRP A 90 -18.82 1.48 -7.09
N MET A 91 -17.64 2.11 -7.03
CA MET A 91 -17.03 2.77 -8.18
C MET A 91 -16.77 1.79 -9.33
N LEU A 92 -16.20 0.61 -9.05
CA LEU A 92 -15.94 -0.42 -10.06
C LEU A 92 -17.23 -1.07 -10.56
N PHE A 93 -18.23 -1.25 -9.69
CA PHE A 93 -19.56 -1.71 -10.10
C PHE A 93 -20.20 -0.74 -11.09
N PHE A 94 -20.21 0.56 -10.79
CA PHE A 94 -20.74 1.56 -11.72
C PHE A 94 -19.89 1.66 -13.00
N LEU A 95 -18.56 1.60 -12.91
CA LEU A 95 -17.69 1.61 -14.09
C LEU A 95 -17.94 0.40 -15.01
N THR A 96 -18.16 -0.79 -14.45
CA THR A 96 -18.42 -1.99 -15.26
C THR A 96 -19.84 -2.06 -15.82
N GLN A 97 -20.82 -1.42 -15.17
CA GLN A 97 -22.21 -1.39 -15.66
C GLN A 97 -22.47 -0.27 -16.68
N TYR A 98 -21.79 0.87 -16.54
CA TYR A 98 -22.08 2.07 -17.34
C TYR A 98 -20.96 2.46 -18.32
N PHE A 99 -19.79 1.84 -18.22
CA PHE A 99 -18.66 2.05 -19.13
C PHE A 99 -18.14 0.70 -19.66
N GLU A 100 -17.50 0.72 -20.83
CA GLU A 100 -16.84 -0.47 -21.41
C GLU A 100 -15.53 -0.80 -20.67
N MET A 101 -15.59 -0.94 -19.35
CA MET A 101 -14.44 -1.37 -18.55
C MET A 101 -14.36 -2.89 -18.53
N SER A 102 -13.25 -3.44 -19.01
CA SER A 102 -13.03 -4.89 -18.96
C SER A 102 -12.90 -5.38 -17.51
N LEU A 103 -13.27 -6.65 -17.26
CA LEU A 103 -13.16 -7.27 -15.94
C LEU A 103 -11.71 -7.26 -15.42
N GLU A 104 -10.75 -7.45 -16.32
CA GLU A 104 -9.32 -7.41 -16.01
C GLU A 104 -8.90 -6.02 -15.50
N ALA A 105 -9.35 -4.95 -16.16
CA ALA A 105 -9.10 -3.58 -15.75
C ALA A 105 -9.66 -3.31 -14.34
N ALA A 106 -10.88 -3.81 -14.07
CA ALA A 106 -11.55 -3.61 -12.80
C ALA A 106 -10.83 -4.33 -11.66
N LEU A 107 -10.45 -5.59 -11.88
CA LEU A 107 -9.68 -6.38 -10.91
C LEU A 107 -8.29 -5.79 -10.64
N PHE A 108 -7.60 -5.34 -11.69
CA PHE A 108 -6.31 -4.68 -11.54
C PHE A 108 -6.43 -3.39 -10.71
N SER A 109 -7.42 -2.55 -11.01
CA SER A 109 -7.68 -1.31 -10.28
C SER A 109 -8.05 -1.57 -8.80
N LEU A 110 -8.83 -2.63 -8.55
CA LEU A 110 -9.14 -3.08 -7.19
C LEU A 110 -7.87 -3.52 -6.45
N GLY A 111 -7.00 -4.31 -7.09
CA GLY A 111 -5.73 -4.75 -6.51
C GLY A 111 -4.82 -3.58 -6.14
N VAL A 112 -4.69 -2.58 -7.01
CA VAL A 112 -3.96 -1.34 -6.70
C VAL A 112 -4.56 -0.64 -5.48
N LEU A 113 -5.88 -0.51 -5.41
CA LEU A 113 -6.54 0.20 -4.32
C LEU A 113 -6.36 -0.54 -2.98
N LEU A 114 -6.50 -1.87 -2.98
CA LEU A 114 -6.29 -2.71 -1.79
C LEU A 114 -4.86 -2.69 -1.27
N ILE A 115 -3.87 -2.40 -2.13
CA ILE A 115 -2.46 -2.26 -1.73
C ILE A 115 -2.18 -0.82 -1.27
N CYS A 116 -2.56 0.19 -2.06
CA CYS A 116 -2.24 1.59 -1.78
C CYS A 116 -2.97 2.13 -0.55
N ALA A 117 -4.23 1.77 -0.34
CA ALA A 117 -5.03 2.29 0.75
C ALA A 117 -4.40 2.00 2.15
N PRO A 118 -4.15 0.74 2.54
CA PRO A 118 -3.52 0.46 3.84
C PRO A 118 -2.11 1.05 3.93
N SER A 119 -1.34 1.08 2.84
CA SER A 119 0.00 1.66 2.86
C SER A 119 -0.01 3.18 3.10
N ILE A 120 -0.91 3.93 2.45
CA ILE A 120 -1.06 5.37 2.69
C ILE A 120 -1.51 5.62 4.12
N TRP A 121 -2.49 4.85 4.62
CA TRP A 121 -2.93 4.96 6.01
C TRP A 121 -1.78 4.74 6.99
N MET A 122 -1.00 3.68 6.82
CA MET A 122 0.15 3.39 7.68
C MET A 122 1.23 4.47 7.61
N ALA A 123 1.47 5.06 6.43
CA ALA A 123 2.38 6.20 6.30
C ALA A 123 1.85 7.42 7.09
N ILE A 124 0.56 7.73 7.01
CA ILE A 124 -0.09 8.81 7.77
C ILE A 124 -0.02 8.54 9.27
N ALA A 125 -0.32 7.32 9.72
CA ALA A 125 -0.26 6.92 11.13
C ALA A 125 1.16 7.11 11.69
N THR A 126 2.17 6.68 10.92
CA THR A 126 3.59 6.84 11.28
C THR A 126 4.01 8.31 11.39
N LEU A 127 3.33 9.24 10.69
CA LEU A 127 3.56 10.68 10.86
C LEU A 127 2.82 11.26 12.07
N ARG A 128 1.59 10.80 12.33
CA ARG A 128 0.77 11.25 13.47
C ARG A 128 1.37 10.87 14.82
N GLU A 129 1.98 9.70 14.93
CA GLU A 129 2.62 9.24 16.18
C GLU A 129 3.94 9.98 16.48
N ARG A 130 4.41 10.88 15.58
CA ARG A 130 5.56 11.77 15.83
C ARG A 130 5.16 13.17 16.33
N ALA A 131 3.88 13.54 16.27
CA ALA A 131 3.37 14.88 16.62
C ALA A 131 2.71 14.86 18.00
#